data_AF-A0A937NPR6-F1
#
_entry.id   AF-A0A937NPR6-F1
#
_cell.length_a   1.000
_cell.length_b   1.000
_cell.length_c   1.000
_cell.angle_alpha   90.00
_cell.angle_beta   90.00
_cell.angle_gamma   90.00
#
_symmetry.space_group_name_H-M   'P 1'
#
loop_
_entity.id
_entity.type
_entity.pdbx_description
1 polymer ?
#
loop_
_entity_poly.entity_id
_entity_poly.type
_entity_poly.pdbx_seq_one_letter_code
_entity_poly.pdbx_strand_id
1 'polypeptide(L)'
;MNPLKDIGNFSKGARAILHKLERVAFDRLLKLQFRQQYREALEVLCETMQNPDREREVVWERLSKLRTSGRPAPEHVPTLIELERITREAGGTAYVEVDKTVFEELARIDRPEMIPVDFLLEAFRYRRRYDNFARRRRAYAVELAVTIAARTGASKALDTLTEMLSDPKADIRGEAMVTLYETYEWEGADRDGQFEMPPALLDQFWHFAQNDPNRRVRQTALAVLQRVGEVSYEEAMKYLDGE
;
A
#
# COMPACT_ATOMS: atom_id res chain seq x y z
N MET A 1 14.07 -45.59 -43.62
CA MET A 1 14.11 -44.41 -42.73
C MET A 1 15.30 -43.56 -43.13
N ASN A 2 15.11 -42.26 -43.37
CA ASN A 2 16.16 -41.39 -43.93
C ASN A 2 16.75 -40.50 -42.81
N PRO A 3 17.95 -40.83 -42.28
CA PRO A 3 18.51 -40.19 -41.07
C PRO A 3 18.88 -38.71 -41.24
N LEU A 4 18.87 -38.20 -42.48
CA LEU A 4 19.13 -36.78 -42.78
C LEU A 4 17.92 -35.85 -42.50
N LYS A 5 16.70 -36.38 -42.39
CA LYS A 5 15.51 -35.57 -42.01
C LYS A 5 15.49 -35.22 -40.52
N ASP A 6 16.08 -36.05 -39.67
CA ASP A 6 16.08 -35.84 -38.21
C ASP A 6 17.11 -34.79 -37.76
N ILE A 7 18.21 -34.62 -38.49
CA ILE A 7 19.25 -33.60 -38.23
C ILE A 7 18.71 -32.17 -38.51
N GLY A 8 17.88 -32.02 -39.55
CA GLY A 8 17.25 -30.74 -39.88
C GLY A 8 16.26 -30.25 -38.81
N ASN A 9 15.54 -31.16 -38.16
CA ASN A 9 14.61 -30.83 -37.07
C ASN A 9 15.33 -30.53 -35.74
N PHE A 10 16.43 -31.21 -35.45
CA PHE A 10 17.29 -30.90 -34.30
C PHE A 10 17.86 -29.47 -34.36
N SER A 11 18.27 -29.02 -35.55
CA SER A 11 18.83 -27.67 -35.74
C SER A 11 17.80 -26.54 -35.54
N LYS A 12 16.51 -26.79 -35.87
CA LYS A 12 15.42 -25.83 -35.66
C LYS A 12 15.03 -25.74 -34.19
N GLY A 13 14.96 -26.87 -33.49
CA GLY A 13 14.72 -26.92 -32.04
C GLY A 13 15.82 -26.21 -31.24
N ALA A 14 17.08 -26.44 -31.59
CA ALA A 14 18.23 -25.78 -30.95
C ALA A 14 18.23 -24.25 -31.19
N ARG A 15 17.90 -23.79 -32.41
CA ARG A 15 17.78 -22.35 -32.71
C ARG A 15 16.62 -21.68 -31.95
N ALA A 16 15.48 -22.36 -31.83
CA ALA A 16 14.35 -21.84 -31.06
C ALA A 16 14.68 -21.70 -29.56
N ILE A 17 15.44 -22.66 -29.00
CA ILE A 17 15.92 -22.60 -27.62
C ILE A 17 16.93 -21.46 -27.44
N LEU A 18 17.90 -21.32 -28.35
CA LEU A 18 18.87 -20.21 -28.35
C LEU A 18 18.18 -18.84 -28.38
N HIS A 19 17.25 -18.63 -29.32
CA HIS A 19 16.51 -17.37 -29.42
C HIS A 19 15.65 -17.09 -28.19
N LYS A 20 15.09 -18.14 -27.54
CA LYS A 20 14.37 -18.00 -26.27
C LYS A 20 15.31 -17.60 -25.13
N LEU A 21 16.50 -18.20 -25.07
CA LEU A 21 17.52 -17.86 -24.07
C LEU A 21 18.05 -16.44 -24.24
N GLU A 22 18.31 -16.01 -25.48
CA GLU A 22 18.71 -14.64 -25.83
C GLU A 22 17.64 -13.63 -25.42
N ARG A 23 16.36 -13.92 -25.70
CA ARG A 23 15.25 -13.07 -25.29
C ARG A 23 15.13 -12.98 -23.77
N VAL A 24 15.25 -14.11 -23.06
CA VAL A 24 15.24 -14.12 -21.58
C VAL A 24 16.43 -13.34 -21.00
N ALA A 25 17.61 -13.45 -21.61
CA ALA A 25 18.80 -12.71 -21.21
C ALA A 25 18.62 -11.19 -21.44
N PHE A 26 18.09 -10.80 -22.59
CA PHE A 26 17.76 -9.41 -22.92
C PHE A 26 16.74 -8.84 -21.93
N ASP A 27 15.65 -9.58 -21.65
CA ASP A 27 14.63 -9.17 -20.68
C ASP A 27 15.22 -9.02 -19.27
N ARG A 28 16.18 -9.88 -18.87
CA ARG A 28 16.89 -9.76 -17.59
C ARG A 28 17.76 -8.51 -17.53
N LEU A 29 18.52 -8.22 -18.58
CA LEU A 29 19.36 -7.02 -18.65
C LEU A 29 18.53 -5.74 -18.60
N LEU A 30 17.43 -5.69 -19.36
CA LEU A 30 16.50 -4.56 -19.36
C LEU A 30 15.89 -4.33 -17.98
N LYS A 31 15.47 -5.40 -17.29
CA LYS A 31 14.96 -5.33 -15.91
C LYS A 31 16.01 -4.81 -14.93
N LEU A 32 17.26 -5.26 -15.04
CA LEU A 32 18.36 -4.76 -14.21
C LEU A 32 18.62 -3.28 -14.46
N GLN A 33 18.61 -2.85 -15.72
CA GLN A 33 18.79 -1.43 -16.07
C GLN A 33 17.67 -0.55 -15.49
N PHE A 34 16.41 -0.94 -15.62
CA PHE A 34 15.31 -0.18 -15.01
C PHE A 34 15.36 -0.17 -13.47
N ARG A 35 15.76 -1.28 -12.85
CA ARG A 35 15.97 -1.30 -11.39
C ARG A 35 17.06 -0.33 -10.96
N GLN A 36 18.17 -0.28 -11.70
CA GLN A 36 19.26 0.64 -11.44
C GLN A 36 18.83 2.10 -11.63
N GLN A 37 18.12 2.41 -12.72
CA GLN A 37 17.57 3.74 -12.97
C GLN A 37 16.60 4.19 -11.88
N TYR A 38 15.75 3.27 -11.40
CA TYR A 38 14.85 3.54 -10.28
C TYR A 38 15.62 3.85 -9.00
N ARG A 39 16.61 3.01 -8.66
CA ARG A 39 17.47 3.20 -7.49
C ARG A 39 18.16 4.57 -7.52
N GLU A 40 18.82 4.91 -8.62
CA GLU A 40 19.51 6.18 -8.79
C GLU A 40 18.54 7.37 -8.67
N ALA A 41 17.35 7.29 -9.27
CA ALA A 41 16.35 8.33 -9.14
C ALA A 41 15.83 8.48 -7.71
N LEU A 42 15.68 7.37 -6.98
CA LEU A 42 15.25 7.36 -5.59
C LEU A 42 16.31 7.95 -4.65
N GLU A 43 17.58 7.58 -4.83
CA GLU A 43 18.72 8.10 -4.08
C GLU A 43 18.86 9.62 -4.28
N VAL A 44 18.81 10.09 -5.53
CA VAL A 44 18.87 11.52 -5.85
C VAL A 44 17.70 12.29 -5.22
N LEU A 45 16.50 11.72 -5.21
CA LEU A 45 15.35 12.35 -4.55
C LEU A 45 15.55 12.41 -3.03
N CYS A 46 16.08 11.36 -2.40
CA CYS A 46 16.40 11.35 -0.98
C CYS A 46 17.43 12.41 -0.61
N GLU A 47 18.54 12.49 -1.35
CA GLU A 47 19.57 13.53 -1.17
C GLU A 47 19.00 14.94 -1.32
N THR A 48 18.13 15.14 -2.32
CA THR A 48 17.44 16.42 -2.52
C THR A 48 16.54 16.76 -1.33
N MET A 49 15.83 15.77 -0.78
CA MET A 49 14.93 15.96 0.35
C MET A 49 15.66 16.21 1.67
N GLN A 50 16.88 15.68 1.83
CA GLN A 50 17.75 15.94 2.98
C GLN A 50 18.30 17.37 3.00
N ASN A 51 18.36 18.05 1.84
CA ASN A 51 18.81 19.44 1.77
C ASN A 51 17.76 20.38 2.41
N PRO A 52 18.11 21.16 3.46
CA PRO A 52 17.19 22.11 4.08
C PRO A 52 16.77 23.24 3.13
N ASP A 53 17.64 23.61 2.19
CA ASP A 53 17.45 24.71 1.23
C ASP A 53 16.88 24.24 -0.11
N ARG A 54 16.33 23.02 -0.15
CA ARG A 54 15.80 22.42 -1.38
C ARG A 54 14.71 23.29 -2.02
N GLU A 55 14.89 23.55 -3.31
CA GLU A 55 13.88 24.20 -4.13
C GLU A 55 12.75 23.23 -4.45
N ARG A 56 11.50 23.72 -4.42
CA ARG A 56 10.33 22.90 -4.67
C ARG A 56 10.38 22.33 -6.09
N GLU A 57 10.68 23.15 -7.07
CA GLU A 57 10.74 22.80 -8.50
C GLU A 57 11.72 21.64 -8.73
N VAL A 58 12.87 21.65 -8.04
CA VAL A 58 13.85 20.57 -8.10
C VAL A 58 13.27 19.28 -7.53
N VAL A 59 12.61 19.33 -6.36
CA VAL A 59 11.95 18.15 -5.78
C VAL A 59 10.91 17.56 -6.74
N TRP A 60 10.11 18.41 -7.38
CA TRP A 60 9.08 17.97 -8.34
C TRP A 60 9.69 17.33 -9.59
N GLU A 61 10.80 17.88 -10.11
CA GLU A 61 11.54 17.27 -11.21
C GLU A 61 12.08 15.88 -10.82
N ARG A 62 12.67 15.75 -9.63
CA ARG A 62 13.19 14.46 -9.13
C ARG A 62 12.09 13.44 -8.90
N LEU A 63 10.96 13.87 -8.33
CA LEU A 63 9.78 13.03 -8.14
C LEU A 63 9.23 12.52 -9.48
N SER A 64 9.12 13.41 -10.49
CA SER A 64 8.69 13.03 -11.82
C SER A 64 9.64 12.01 -12.45
N LYS A 65 10.96 12.21 -12.30
CA LYS A 65 11.96 11.25 -12.78
C LYS A 65 11.75 9.87 -12.13
N LEU A 66 11.65 9.80 -10.81
CA LEU A 66 11.39 8.55 -10.08
C LEU A 66 10.17 7.79 -10.62
N ARG A 67 9.03 8.49 -10.79
CA ARG A 67 7.78 7.91 -11.31
C ARG A 67 7.94 7.30 -12.72
N THR A 68 8.89 7.81 -13.51
CA THR A 68 9.20 7.33 -14.87
C THR A 68 10.36 6.33 -14.96
N SER A 69 11.12 6.13 -13.87
CA SER A 69 12.35 5.32 -13.86
C SER A 69 12.12 3.80 -13.77
N GLY A 70 10.86 3.34 -13.70
CA GLY A 70 10.52 1.91 -13.70
C GLY A 70 9.57 1.51 -12.59
N ARG A 71 9.76 0.30 -12.05
CA ARG A 71 9.00 -0.23 -10.91
C ARG A 71 9.93 -0.45 -9.70
N PRO A 72 9.44 -0.21 -8.48
CA PRO A 72 10.19 -0.51 -7.28
C PRO A 72 10.37 -2.02 -7.14
N ALA A 73 11.49 -2.40 -6.55
CA ALA A 73 11.83 -3.77 -6.18
C ALA A 73 11.96 -3.85 -4.66
N PRO A 74 11.94 -5.05 -4.07
CA PRO A 74 12.01 -5.22 -2.61
C PRO A 74 13.26 -4.58 -1.99
N GLU A 75 14.38 -4.57 -2.70
CA GLU A 75 15.61 -3.90 -2.27
C GLU A 75 15.47 -2.38 -2.08
N HIS A 76 14.42 -1.74 -2.62
CA HIS A 76 14.17 -0.31 -2.49
C HIS A 76 13.31 0.07 -1.27
N VAL A 77 12.72 -0.91 -0.57
CA VAL A 77 11.86 -0.66 0.60
C VAL A 77 12.55 0.20 1.67
N PRO A 78 13.82 -0.07 2.08
CA PRO A 78 14.45 0.73 3.13
C PRO A 78 14.61 2.20 2.73
N THR A 79 14.99 2.48 1.49
CA THR A 79 15.18 3.84 0.98
C THR A 79 13.85 4.59 0.82
N LEU A 80 12.78 3.89 0.41
CA LEU A 80 11.43 4.47 0.37
C LEU A 80 10.93 4.85 1.78
N ILE A 81 11.16 3.99 2.77
CA ILE A 81 10.81 4.29 4.18
C ILE A 81 11.60 5.48 4.70
N GLU A 82 12.90 5.55 4.39
CA GLU A 82 13.72 6.70 4.76
C GLU A 82 13.23 8.00 4.09
N LEU A 83 12.81 7.93 2.83
CA LEU A 83 12.21 9.07 2.14
C LEU A 83 10.94 9.58 2.83
N GLU A 84 10.03 8.68 3.24
CA GLU A 84 8.82 9.04 4.03
C GLU A 84 9.20 9.68 5.37
N ARG A 85 10.23 9.16 6.02
CA ARG A 85 10.70 9.72 7.28
C ARG A 85 11.21 11.14 7.10
N ILE A 86 12.05 11.38 6.08
CA ILE A 86 12.59 12.70 5.75
C ILE A 86 11.46 13.68 5.42
N THR A 87 10.54 13.33 4.54
CA THR A 87 9.42 14.21 4.13
C THR A 87 8.54 14.60 5.30
N ARG A 88 8.21 13.63 6.16
CA ARG A 88 7.43 13.82 7.38
C ARG A 88 8.13 14.73 8.40
N GLU A 89 9.44 14.55 8.60
CA GLU A 89 10.26 15.37 9.51
C GLU A 89 10.53 16.78 8.96
N ALA A 90 10.70 16.92 7.65
CA ALA A 90 10.96 18.21 7.02
C ALA A 90 9.75 19.15 7.09
N GLY A 91 8.54 18.59 7.19
CA GLY A 91 7.31 19.30 7.53
C GLY A 91 6.69 20.10 6.38
N GLY A 92 5.38 20.32 6.50
CA GLY A 92 4.62 21.22 5.63
C GLY A 92 3.91 20.55 4.45
N THR A 93 2.88 21.22 3.95
CA THR A 93 2.04 20.73 2.85
C THR A 93 2.73 20.74 1.48
N ALA A 94 3.94 21.31 1.39
CA ALA A 94 4.66 21.51 0.13
C ALA A 94 5.15 20.19 -0.51
N TYR A 95 5.34 19.14 0.30
CA TYR A 95 5.93 17.86 -0.13
C TYR A 95 4.98 16.67 0.04
N VAL A 96 3.68 16.95 0.17
CA VAL A 96 2.61 15.94 0.27
C VAL A 96 2.65 14.93 -0.87
N GLU A 97 3.01 15.37 -2.07
CA GLU A 97 3.13 14.49 -3.23
C GLU A 97 4.28 13.50 -3.12
N VAL A 98 5.33 13.82 -2.35
CA VAL A 98 6.43 12.88 -2.08
C VAL A 98 5.94 11.79 -1.14
N ASP A 99 5.28 12.16 -0.03
CA ASP A 99 4.65 11.18 0.88
C ASP A 99 3.70 10.26 0.12
N LYS A 100 2.76 10.82 -0.64
CA LYS A 100 1.82 10.05 -1.46
C LYS A 100 2.54 9.06 -2.37
N THR A 101 3.57 9.52 -3.09
CA THR A 101 4.33 8.64 -3.98
C THR A 101 5.08 7.56 -3.23
N VAL A 102 5.60 7.80 -2.03
CA VAL A 102 6.23 6.72 -1.26
C VAL A 102 5.23 5.59 -1.02
N PHE A 103 4.01 5.88 -0.54
CA PHE A 103 3.00 4.85 -0.30
C PHE A 103 2.55 4.16 -1.61
N GLU A 104 2.36 4.90 -2.70
CA GLU A 104 2.05 4.35 -4.02
C GLU A 104 3.15 3.40 -4.52
N GLU A 105 4.41 3.79 -4.37
CA GLU A 105 5.56 2.98 -4.78
C GLU A 105 5.69 1.73 -3.90
N LEU A 106 5.51 1.84 -2.59
CA LEU A 106 5.46 0.68 -1.69
C LEU A 106 4.34 -0.30 -2.08
N ALA A 107 3.13 0.18 -2.39
CA ALA A 107 2.02 -0.67 -2.84
C ALA A 107 2.33 -1.40 -4.16
N ARG A 108 3.16 -0.82 -5.03
CA ARG A 108 3.59 -1.40 -6.32
C ARG A 108 4.65 -2.49 -6.20
N ILE A 109 5.21 -2.73 -5.01
CA ILE A 109 6.22 -3.77 -4.79
C ILE A 109 5.58 -5.16 -4.99
N ASP A 110 6.30 -6.03 -5.70
CA ASP A 110 5.85 -7.39 -6.03
C ASP A 110 5.81 -8.30 -4.81
N ARG A 111 6.67 -8.04 -3.82
CA ARG A 111 6.77 -8.73 -2.52
C ARG A 111 6.36 -7.82 -1.36
N PRO A 112 5.05 -7.54 -1.18
CA PRO A 112 4.56 -6.64 -0.13
C PRO A 112 4.86 -7.14 1.29
N GLU A 113 5.12 -8.45 1.48
CA GLU A 113 5.55 -9.01 2.77
C GLU A 113 6.90 -8.47 3.27
N MET A 114 7.69 -7.85 2.38
CA MET A 114 8.97 -7.22 2.71
C MET A 114 8.80 -5.83 3.33
N ILE A 115 7.60 -5.27 3.29
CA ILE A 115 7.29 -3.95 3.87
C ILE A 115 7.07 -4.15 5.38
N PRO A 116 7.87 -3.52 6.25
CA PRO A 116 7.70 -3.63 7.69
C PRO A 116 6.37 -3.00 8.11
N VAL A 117 5.46 -3.79 8.67
CA VAL A 117 4.17 -3.26 9.16
C VAL A 117 4.33 -2.29 10.34
N ASP A 118 5.43 -2.39 11.09
CA ASP A 118 5.74 -1.48 12.20
C ASP A 118 5.96 -0.04 11.68
N PHE A 119 6.50 0.12 10.46
CA PHE A 119 6.60 1.42 9.80
C PHE A 119 5.22 2.01 9.50
N LEU A 120 4.22 1.18 9.14
CA LEU A 120 2.86 1.66 8.88
C LEU A 120 2.20 2.18 10.15
N LEU A 121 2.39 1.48 11.28
CA LEU A 121 1.93 1.95 12.59
C LEU A 121 2.61 3.27 12.97
N GLU A 122 3.90 3.39 12.72
CA GLU A 122 4.64 4.63 12.99
C GLU A 122 4.10 5.79 12.14
N ALA A 123 3.94 5.60 10.84
CA ALA A 123 3.38 6.59 9.92
C ALA A 123 1.95 7.00 10.30
N PHE A 124 1.12 6.03 10.68
CA PHE A 124 -0.26 6.24 11.14
C PHE A 124 -0.31 7.07 12.43
N ARG A 125 0.54 6.73 13.40
CA ARG A 125 0.55 7.38 14.72
C ARG A 125 1.24 8.73 14.73
N TYR A 126 2.10 8.99 13.74
CA TYR A 126 2.89 10.21 13.71
C TYR A 126 2.02 11.46 13.81
N ARG A 127 2.45 12.36 14.69
CA ARG A 127 1.83 13.68 14.85
C ARG A 127 2.89 14.73 15.09
N ARG A 128 2.76 15.80 14.33
CA ARG A 128 3.42 17.07 14.59
C ARG A 128 2.37 18.17 14.64
N ARG A 129 2.64 19.21 15.43
CA ARG A 129 1.79 20.40 15.49
C ARG A 129 1.73 21.02 14.07
N TYR A 130 0.51 21.32 13.59
CA TYR A 130 0.23 21.82 12.24
C TYR A 130 0.55 20.86 11.08
N ASP A 131 0.61 19.55 11.34
CA ASP A 131 0.65 18.55 10.28
C ASP A 131 -0.74 18.38 9.64
N ASN A 132 -1.01 19.22 8.64
CA ASN A 132 -2.25 19.16 7.85
C ASN A 132 -2.35 17.91 6.98
N PHE A 133 -1.26 17.12 6.86
CA PHE A 133 -1.21 15.93 6.03
C PHE A 133 -1.37 14.63 6.83
N ALA A 134 -1.25 14.67 8.16
CA ALA A 134 -1.40 13.51 9.05
C ALA A 134 -2.64 12.66 8.74
N ARG A 135 -3.75 13.30 8.37
CA ARG A 135 -5.00 12.63 7.97
C ARG A 135 -4.79 11.70 6.76
N ARG A 136 -4.20 12.23 5.68
CA ARG A 136 -3.93 11.46 4.45
C ARG A 136 -2.85 10.40 4.67
N ARG A 137 -1.81 10.72 5.46
CA ARG A 137 -0.78 9.73 5.81
C ARG A 137 -1.37 8.51 6.51
N ARG A 138 -2.31 8.72 7.44
CA ARG A 138 -3.05 7.62 8.08
C ARG A 138 -3.82 6.78 7.08
N ALA A 139 -4.54 7.43 6.17
CA ALA A 139 -5.29 6.73 5.13
C ALA A 139 -4.33 5.85 4.28
N TYR A 140 -3.22 6.41 3.81
CA TYR A 140 -2.23 5.66 3.04
C TYR A 140 -1.58 4.50 3.83
N ALA A 141 -1.34 4.68 5.12
CA ALA A 141 -0.83 3.60 5.98
C ALA A 141 -1.86 2.46 6.15
N VAL A 142 -3.15 2.80 6.32
CA VAL A 142 -4.24 1.82 6.40
C VAL A 142 -4.41 1.09 5.06
N GLU A 143 -4.49 1.84 3.94
CA GLU A 143 -4.58 1.28 2.59
C GLU A 143 -3.46 0.28 2.33
N LEU A 144 -2.20 0.65 2.61
CA LEU A 144 -1.06 -0.22 2.41
C LEU A 144 -1.08 -1.45 3.33
N ALA A 145 -1.52 -1.30 4.58
CA ALA A 145 -1.68 -2.43 5.51
C ALA A 145 -2.76 -3.41 5.01
N VAL A 146 -3.88 -2.91 4.49
CA VAL A 146 -4.92 -3.72 3.84
C VAL A 146 -4.35 -4.43 2.62
N THR A 147 -3.65 -3.74 1.71
CA THR A 147 -3.03 -4.37 0.54
C THR A 147 -2.04 -5.47 0.92
N ILE A 148 -1.23 -5.28 1.97
CA ILE A 148 -0.32 -6.32 2.46
C ILE A 148 -1.11 -7.51 3.00
N ALA A 149 -2.09 -7.29 3.88
CA ALA A 149 -2.94 -8.35 4.42
C ALA A 149 -3.65 -9.11 3.29
N ALA A 150 -4.20 -8.38 2.32
CA ALA A 150 -4.92 -8.89 1.15
C ALA A 150 -4.09 -9.80 0.24
N ARG A 151 -2.82 -9.43 0.04
CA ARG A 151 -1.93 -10.10 -0.91
C ARG A 151 -1.15 -11.25 -0.27
N THR A 152 -0.99 -11.24 1.05
CA THR A 152 -0.09 -12.17 1.75
C THR A 152 -0.79 -13.07 2.76
N GLY A 153 -1.98 -12.68 3.24
CA GLY A 153 -2.61 -13.33 4.40
C GLY A 153 -1.78 -13.20 5.69
N ALA A 154 -0.82 -12.26 5.76
CA ALA A 154 0.08 -12.12 6.89
C ALA A 154 -0.68 -11.69 8.15
N SER A 155 -0.65 -12.53 9.19
CA SER A 155 -1.29 -12.24 10.48
C SER A 155 -0.82 -10.91 11.07
N LYS A 156 0.48 -10.61 10.95
CA LYS A 156 1.06 -9.35 11.47
C LYS A 156 0.43 -8.10 10.83
N ALA A 157 0.01 -8.17 9.57
CA ALA A 157 -0.67 -7.06 8.89
C ALA A 157 -2.11 -6.89 9.40
N LEU A 158 -2.81 -8.00 9.67
CA LEU A 158 -4.12 -7.97 10.32
C LEU A 158 -4.04 -7.44 11.75
N ASP A 159 -3.06 -7.89 12.54
CA ASP A 159 -2.81 -7.39 13.89
C ASP A 159 -2.54 -5.87 13.88
N THR A 160 -1.78 -5.40 12.88
CA THR A 160 -1.52 -3.97 12.65
C THR A 160 -2.80 -3.19 12.35
N LEU A 161 -3.68 -3.72 11.49
CA LEU A 161 -4.98 -3.09 11.21
C LEU A 161 -5.85 -3.04 12.47
N THR A 162 -5.90 -4.12 13.24
CA THR A 162 -6.62 -4.17 14.53
C THR A 162 -6.09 -3.12 15.51
N GLU A 163 -4.78 -2.91 15.56
CA GLU A 163 -4.13 -1.88 16.37
C GLU A 163 -4.45 -0.46 15.89
N MET A 164 -4.49 -0.21 14.57
CA MET A 164 -4.90 1.08 13.98
C MET A 164 -6.37 1.40 14.29
N LEU A 165 -7.25 0.40 14.18
CA LEU A 165 -8.67 0.52 14.51
C LEU A 165 -8.92 0.78 16.00
N SER A 166 -7.98 0.41 16.87
CA SER A 166 -8.06 0.59 18.32
C SER A 166 -7.39 1.88 18.80
N ASP A 167 -7.14 2.87 17.93
CA ASP A 167 -6.54 4.15 18.32
C ASP A 167 -7.35 4.80 19.47
N PRO A 168 -6.71 5.37 20.50
CA PRO A 168 -7.45 5.98 21.61
C PRO A 168 -8.37 7.12 21.17
N LYS A 169 -8.13 7.75 20.02
CA LYS A 169 -8.95 8.86 19.51
C LYS A 169 -10.01 8.40 18.53
N ALA A 170 -11.24 8.77 18.83
CA ALA A 170 -12.43 8.36 18.08
C ALA A 170 -12.46 8.84 16.62
N ASP A 171 -11.96 10.04 16.34
CA ASP A 171 -11.86 10.57 14.98
C ASP A 171 -10.95 9.69 14.11
N ILE A 172 -9.85 9.19 14.67
CA ILE A 172 -8.91 8.30 13.99
C ILE A 172 -9.49 6.90 13.82
N ARG A 173 -10.15 6.35 14.85
CA ARG A 173 -10.82 5.06 14.71
C ARG A 173 -11.84 5.09 13.58
N GLY A 174 -12.72 6.10 13.56
CA GLY A 174 -13.73 6.24 12.52
C GLY A 174 -13.13 6.41 11.12
N GLU A 175 -12.04 7.18 10.99
CA GLU A 175 -11.32 7.31 9.72
C GLU A 175 -10.69 5.97 9.27
N ALA A 176 -10.02 5.26 10.17
CA ALA A 176 -9.43 3.97 9.88
C ALA A 176 -10.48 2.94 9.44
N MET A 177 -11.67 2.94 10.07
CA MET A 177 -12.79 2.07 9.67
C MET A 177 -13.25 2.34 8.24
N VAL A 178 -13.45 3.62 7.90
CA VAL A 178 -13.91 4.01 6.56
C VAL A 178 -12.86 3.65 5.52
N THR A 179 -11.60 4.02 5.74
CA THR A 179 -10.51 3.71 4.81
C THR A 179 -10.34 2.20 4.63
N LEU A 180 -10.42 1.42 5.72
CA LEU A 180 -10.33 -0.03 5.64
C LEU A 180 -11.46 -0.59 4.77
N TYR A 181 -12.72 -0.22 5.06
CA TYR A 181 -13.87 -0.66 4.28
C TYR A 181 -13.73 -0.30 2.79
N GLU A 182 -13.44 0.95 2.49
CA GLU A 182 -13.31 1.42 1.11
C GLU A 182 -12.20 0.64 0.39
N THR A 183 -11.05 0.41 1.04
CA THR A 183 -9.95 -0.34 0.43
C THR A 183 -10.34 -1.80 0.15
N TYR A 184 -11.05 -2.45 1.06
CA TYR A 184 -11.57 -3.81 0.84
C TYR A 184 -12.60 -3.86 -0.29
N GLU A 185 -13.49 -2.88 -0.38
CA GLU A 185 -14.47 -2.76 -1.47
C GLU A 185 -13.77 -2.61 -2.83
N TRP A 186 -12.77 -1.72 -2.94
CA TRP A 186 -12.00 -1.53 -4.16
C TRP A 186 -11.20 -2.77 -4.56
N GLU A 187 -10.46 -3.39 -3.63
CA GLU A 187 -9.70 -4.62 -3.90
C GLU A 187 -10.61 -5.81 -4.24
N GLY A 188 -11.84 -5.84 -3.73
CA GLY A 188 -12.84 -6.85 -4.07
C GLY A 188 -13.49 -6.66 -5.43
N ALA A 189 -13.74 -5.42 -5.84
CA ALA A 189 -14.24 -5.10 -7.18
C ALA A 189 -13.25 -5.54 -8.26
N ASP A 190 -11.95 -5.38 -8.03
CA ASP A 190 -10.89 -5.80 -8.97
C ASP A 190 -10.67 -7.33 -9.03
N ARG A 191 -11.21 -8.09 -8.07
CA ARG A 191 -11.03 -9.55 -7.95
C ARG A 191 -12.34 -10.34 -8.08
N ASP A 192 -13.29 -9.86 -8.88
CA ASP A 192 -14.59 -10.51 -9.13
C ASP A 192 -15.37 -10.84 -7.82
N GLY A 193 -15.23 -10.02 -6.79
CA GLY A 193 -15.90 -10.21 -5.49
C GLY A 193 -15.26 -11.26 -4.58
N GLN A 194 -14.10 -11.81 -4.91
CA GLN A 194 -13.41 -12.83 -4.08
C GLN A 194 -12.65 -12.27 -2.87
N PHE A 195 -12.67 -10.95 -2.67
CA PHE A 195 -11.96 -10.32 -1.57
C PHE A 195 -12.94 -9.89 -0.47
N GLU A 196 -13.16 -10.81 0.48
CA GLU A 196 -14.01 -10.58 1.64
C GLU A 196 -13.20 -10.04 2.81
N MET A 197 -13.87 -9.24 3.65
CA MET A 197 -13.25 -8.75 4.87
C MET A 197 -13.02 -9.91 5.86
N PRO A 198 -11.81 -10.05 6.43
CA PRO A 198 -11.51 -11.08 7.40
C PRO A 198 -12.51 -11.07 8.58
N PRO A 199 -12.99 -12.25 9.04
CA PRO A 199 -13.93 -12.34 10.16
C PRO A 199 -13.46 -11.61 11.43
N ALA A 200 -12.16 -11.65 11.74
CA ALA A 200 -11.61 -10.96 12.89
C ALA A 200 -11.79 -9.43 12.84
N LEU A 201 -11.78 -8.82 11.64
CA LEU A 201 -12.05 -7.40 11.47
C LEU A 201 -13.54 -7.09 11.55
N LEU A 202 -14.40 -7.99 11.04
CA LEU A 202 -15.86 -7.89 11.19
C LEU A 202 -16.29 -7.97 12.66
N ASP A 203 -15.74 -8.92 13.41
CA ASP A 203 -15.97 -9.06 14.85
C ASP A 203 -15.57 -7.76 15.59
N GLN A 204 -14.48 -7.13 15.16
CA GLN A 204 -14.03 -5.87 15.73
C GLN A 204 -15.00 -4.72 15.42
N PHE A 205 -15.54 -4.65 14.21
CA PHE A 205 -16.59 -3.67 13.87
C PHE A 205 -17.87 -3.89 14.66
N TRP A 206 -18.29 -5.14 14.85
CA TRP A 206 -19.40 -5.46 15.75
C TRP A 206 -19.14 -5.02 17.18
N HIS A 207 -17.94 -5.27 17.70
CA HIS A 207 -17.55 -4.81 19.03
C HIS A 207 -17.64 -3.28 19.14
N PHE A 208 -17.14 -2.53 18.15
CA PHE A 208 -17.22 -1.07 18.15
C PHE A 208 -18.65 -0.56 18.02
N ALA A 209 -19.48 -1.17 17.18
CA ALA A 209 -20.88 -0.81 17.01
C ALA A 209 -21.66 -0.87 18.34
N GLN A 210 -21.35 -1.85 19.18
CA GLN A 210 -22.03 -2.09 20.45
C GLN A 210 -21.40 -1.35 21.64
N ASN A 211 -20.07 -1.21 21.66
CA ASN A 211 -19.34 -0.88 22.89
C ASN A 211 -18.48 0.39 22.79
N ASP A 212 -18.24 0.96 21.60
CA ASP A 212 -17.38 2.15 21.50
C ASP A 212 -18.04 3.30 22.28
N PRO A 213 -17.32 4.02 23.15
CA PRO A 213 -17.90 5.13 23.92
C PRO A 213 -18.36 6.29 23.04
N ASN A 214 -17.82 6.44 21.83
CA ASN A 214 -18.15 7.50 20.91
C ASN A 214 -19.27 7.10 19.94
N ARG A 215 -20.41 7.81 20.01
CA ARG A 215 -21.59 7.56 19.16
C ARG A 215 -21.27 7.59 17.66
N ARG A 216 -20.38 8.49 17.21
CA ARG A 216 -20.01 8.57 15.79
C ARG A 216 -19.24 7.33 15.34
N VAL A 217 -18.38 6.79 16.20
CA VAL A 217 -17.66 5.54 15.89
C VAL A 217 -18.63 4.37 15.83
N ARG A 218 -19.59 4.27 16.77
CA ARG A 218 -20.66 3.27 16.71
C ARG A 218 -21.44 3.35 15.39
N GLN A 219 -21.85 4.56 15.00
CA GLN A 219 -22.53 4.82 13.72
C GLN A 219 -21.69 4.44 12.50
N THR A 220 -20.39 4.78 12.49
CA THR A 220 -19.48 4.40 11.42
C THR A 220 -19.35 2.89 11.31
N ALA A 221 -19.16 2.19 12.44
CA ALA A 221 -19.07 0.73 12.46
C ALA A 221 -20.35 0.08 11.92
N LEU A 222 -21.53 0.53 12.35
CA LEU A 222 -22.81 0.04 11.83
C LEU A 222 -22.99 0.31 10.34
N ALA A 223 -22.58 1.49 9.86
CA ALA A 223 -22.65 1.82 8.43
C ALA A 223 -21.75 0.90 7.60
N VAL A 224 -20.56 0.57 8.10
CA VAL A 224 -19.67 -0.40 7.44
C VAL A 224 -20.28 -1.80 7.45
N LEU A 225 -20.76 -2.28 8.60
CA LEU A 225 -21.44 -3.59 8.72
C LEU A 225 -22.66 -3.71 7.79
N GLN A 226 -23.44 -2.64 7.66
CA GLN A 226 -24.57 -2.61 6.73
C GLN A 226 -24.11 -2.75 5.27
N ARG A 227 -23.02 -2.07 4.89
CA ARG A 227 -22.50 -2.11 3.52
C ARG A 227 -21.89 -3.46 3.15
N VAL A 228 -21.28 -4.16 4.10
CA VAL A 228 -20.79 -5.53 3.88
C VAL A 228 -21.90 -6.59 4.00
N GLY A 229 -23.15 -6.19 4.29
CA GLY A 229 -24.30 -7.08 4.34
C GLY A 229 -24.48 -7.85 5.65
N GLU A 230 -23.71 -7.51 6.70
CA GLU A 230 -23.77 -8.16 8.01
C GLU A 230 -25.00 -7.72 8.84
N VAL A 231 -25.59 -6.57 8.52
CA VAL A 231 -26.72 -5.98 9.26
C VAL A 231 -27.70 -5.30 8.32
N SER A 232 -29.00 -5.54 8.50
CA SER A 232 -30.02 -4.78 7.77
C SER A 232 -30.09 -3.32 8.25
N TYR A 233 -30.58 -2.41 7.39
CA TYR A 233 -30.80 -1.02 7.80
C TYR A 233 -31.68 -0.91 9.05
N GLU A 234 -32.73 -1.73 9.13
CA GLU A 234 -33.70 -1.73 10.22
C GLU A 234 -33.07 -2.20 11.55
N GLU A 235 -32.18 -3.19 11.50
CA GLU A 235 -31.42 -3.63 12.66
C GLU A 235 -30.40 -2.59 13.10
N ALA A 236 -29.69 -1.97 12.16
CA ALA A 236 -28.74 -0.90 12.45
C ALA A 236 -29.42 0.28 13.16
N MET A 237 -30.62 0.67 12.73
CA MET A 237 -31.40 1.74 13.37
C MET A 237 -31.80 1.40 14.80
N LYS A 238 -32.17 0.14 15.10
CA LYS A 238 -32.50 -0.29 16.47
C LYS A 238 -31.32 -0.12 17.44
N TYR A 239 -30.09 -0.35 16.99
CA TYR A 239 -28.89 -0.11 17.80
C TYR A 239 -28.62 1.38 18.06
N LEU A 240 -29.08 2.26 17.16
CA LEU A 240 -28.88 3.71 17.28
C LEU A 240 -30.00 4.43 18.05
N ASP A 241 -31.20 3.84 18.06
CA ASP A 241 -32.41 4.38 18.70
C ASP A 241 -32.63 3.82 20.13
N GLY A 242 -31.91 2.76 20.51
CA GLY A 242 -31.94 2.17 21.86
C GLY A 242 -31.17 2.94 22.94
N GLU A 243 -30.73 4.18 22.65
CA GLU A 243 -30.03 5.11 23.57
C GLU A 243 -30.93 6.26 24.03
#